data_AF-A0A9D7PNN3-F1
#
_entry.id   AF-A0A9D7PNN3-F1
#
_cell.length_a   1.000
_cell.length_b   1.000
_cell.length_c   1.000
_cell.angle_alpha   90.00
_cell.angle_beta   90.00
_cell.angle_gamma   90.00
#
_symmetry.space_group_name_H-M   'P 1'
#
loop_
_entity.id
_entity.type
_entity.pdbx_description
1 polymer ?
#
loop_
_entity_poly.entity_id
_entity_poly.type
_entity_poly.pdbx_seq_one_letter_code
_entity_poly.pdbx_strand_id
1 'polypeptide(L)'
;MTTDLFDQEFQNCASQLKSYILRITTSVPDAEDIMHDTYIKALDKLATFRSESSLKTWIFAIASNLAKDNLRVQKRWVENVTDITKAAALVNRPFFEKALDIRTHSPQGQYEAKEHIVLCFTCISKSLPLEQQLCIYLKEVYSFKVPDIAVILDTNEAMVKYYLHTGRSKMIDIYEGRCALINKNGVCHQCSELNGIFNPKQNAQEELMKLDLVKQATNKDKEHLFDLRMKILQETDPFESPAADLQLFHLEHNRQVMEKRMEATAS
;
A
#
# COMPACT_ATOMS: atom_id res chain seq x y z
N MET A 1 -20.47 23.49 11.26
CA MET A 1 -20.51 22.13 10.69
C MET A 1 -21.46 21.31 11.56
N THR A 2 -22.49 20.66 10.99
CA THR A 2 -23.38 19.78 11.77
C THR A 2 -22.77 18.38 11.87
N THR A 3 -23.16 17.62 12.90
CA THR A 3 -22.73 16.22 13.07
C THR A 3 -23.16 15.37 11.87
N ASP A 4 -24.40 15.52 11.38
CA ASP A 4 -24.90 14.75 10.23
C ASP A 4 -24.07 14.94 8.95
N LEU A 5 -23.65 16.19 8.67
CA LEU A 5 -22.82 16.49 7.50
C LEU A 5 -21.41 15.91 7.66
N PHE A 6 -20.88 15.93 8.89
CA PHE A 6 -19.61 15.27 9.19
C PHE A 6 -19.71 13.76 9.01
N ASP A 7 -20.74 13.11 9.54
CA ASP A 7 -20.94 11.67 9.42
C ASP A 7 -21.03 11.26 7.95
N GLN A 8 -21.80 12.00 7.15
CA GLN A 8 -21.91 11.75 5.72
C GLN A 8 -20.54 11.84 5.02
N GLU A 9 -19.77 12.90 5.28
CA GLU A 9 -18.46 13.06 4.65
C GLU A 9 -17.44 12.02 5.13
N PHE A 10 -17.47 11.65 6.42
CA PHE A 10 -16.63 10.60 6.95
C PHE A 10 -16.92 9.28 6.25
N GLN A 11 -18.20 8.90 6.12
CA GLN A 11 -18.61 7.68 5.40
C GLN A 11 -18.19 7.71 3.92
N ASN A 12 -18.33 8.86 3.25
CA ASN A 12 -17.91 9.01 1.85
C ASN A 12 -16.42 8.74 1.63
N CYS A 13 -15.59 9.06 2.62
CA CYS A 13 -14.13 8.89 2.53
C CYS A 13 -13.60 7.66 3.28
N ALA A 14 -14.44 6.93 4.00
CA ALA A 14 -14.03 5.88 4.95
C ALA A 14 -13.24 4.74 4.31
N SER A 15 -13.67 4.26 3.14
CA SER A 15 -12.96 3.19 2.41
C SER A 15 -11.55 3.63 1.99
N GLN A 16 -11.44 4.81 1.38
CA GLN A 16 -10.16 5.38 0.98
C GLN A 16 -9.25 5.63 2.19
N LEU A 17 -9.82 6.10 3.30
CA LEU A 17 -9.09 6.36 4.54
C LEU A 17 -8.57 5.05 5.16
N LYS A 18 -9.40 4.02 5.27
CA LYS A 18 -9.01 2.70 5.80
C LYS A 18 -7.94 2.06 4.94
N SER A 19 -8.10 2.10 3.61
CA SER A 19 -7.10 1.65 2.64
C SER A 19 -5.78 2.42 2.77
N TYR A 20 -5.83 3.73 2.93
CA TYR A 20 -4.64 4.57 3.12
C TYR A 20 -3.88 4.17 4.37
N ILE A 21 -4.59 4.06 5.50
CA ILE A 21 -4.01 3.68 6.78
C ILE A 21 -3.41 2.27 6.70
N LEU A 22 -4.12 1.29 6.13
CA LEU A 22 -3.59 -0.07 5.95
C LEU A 22 -2.28 -0.06 5.14
N ARG A 23 -2.21 0.71 4.06
CA ARG A 23 -1.02 0.75 3.20
C ARG A 23 0.20 1.34 3.90
N ILE A 24 0.00 2.22 4.88
CA ILE A 24 1.09 2.83 5.66
C ILE A 24 1.40 2.05 6.93
N THR A 25 0.45 1.39 7.58
CA THR A 25 0.66 0.59 8.80
C THR A 25 1.05 -0.85 8.50
N THR A 26 0.65 -1.38 7.34
CA THR A 26 0.73 -2.80 6.95
C THR A 26 0.04 -3.75 7.92
N SER A 27 -0.89 -3.24 8.72
CA SER A 27 -1.55 -3.95 9.83
C SER A 27 -3.04 -3.64 9.82
N VAL A 28 -3.87 -4.66 9.69
CA VAL A 28 -5.34 -4.50 9.72
C VAL A 28 -5.81 -4.00 11.09
N PRO A 29 -5.36 -4.57 12.23
CA PRO A 29 -5.74 -4.06 13.55
C PRO A 29 -5.37 -2.58 13.75
N ASP A 30 -4.13 -2.19 13.42
CA ASP A 30 -3.73 -0.77 13.52
C ASP A 30 -4.57 0.11 12.60
N ALA A 31 -4.94 -0.37 11.41
CA ALA A 31 -5.79 0.38 10.51
C ALA A 31 -7.20 0.59 11.05
N GLU A 32 -7.78 -0.40 11.71
CA GLU A 32 -9.11 -0.31 12.34
C GLU A 32 -9.09 0.60 13.56
N ASP A 33 -8.08 0.48 14.42
CA ASP A 33 -7.91 1.33 15.59
C ASP A 33 -7.72 2.80 15.20
N ILE A 34 -6.83 3.08 14.24
CA ILE A 34 -6.60 4.44 13.76
C ILE A 34 -7.84 5.00 13.06
N MET A 35 -8.60 4.19 12.32
CA MET A 35 -9.87 4.62 11.72
C MET A 35 -10.87 5.07 12.79
N HIS A 36 -11.03 4.26 13.84
CA HIS A 36 -11.92 4.56 14.96
C HIS A 36 -11.48 5.82 15.72
N ASP A 37 -10.19 5.90 16.08
CA ASP A 37 -9.62 7.07 16.75
C ASP A 37 -9.71 8.33 15.91
N THR A 38 -9.59 8.22 14.58
CA THR A 38 -9.78 9.35 13.67
C THR A 38 -11.21 9.87 13.74
N TYR A 39 -12.21 8.99 13.70
CA TYR A 39 -13.62 9.38 13.80
C TYR A 39 -13.88 10.13 15.11
N ILE A 40 -13.48 9.55 16.26
CA ILE A 40 -13.67 10.16 17.58
C ILE A 40 -12.98 11.53 17.65
N LYS A 41 -11.70 11.61 17.26
CA LYS A 41 -10.95 12.87 17.33
C LYS A 41 -11.49 13.94 16.39
N ALA A 42 -11.97 13.55 15.21
CA ALA A 42 -12.57 14.48 14.27
C ALA A 42 -13.92 15.00 14.79
N LEU A 43 -14.73 14.13 15.39
CA LEU A 43 -16.00 14.51 16.02
C LEU A 43 -15.78 15.47 17.20
N ASP A 44 -14.86 15.14 18.11
CA ASP A 44 -14.51 15.97 19.26
C ASP A 44 -14.01 17.36 18.86
N LYS A 45 -13.26 17.43 17.75
CA LYS A 45 -12.68 18.67 17.23
C LYS A 45 -13.55 19.36 16.20
N LEU A 46 -14.76 18.85 15.91
CA LEU A 46 -15.58 19.34 14.80
C LEU A 46 -15.90 20.83 14.92
N ALA A 47 -16.13 21.31 16.15
CA ALA A 47 -16.38 22.72 16.43
C ALA A 47 -15.17 23.64 16.11
N THR A 48 -13.97 23.08 16.01
CA THR A 48 -12.73 23.82 15.70
C THR A 48 -12.40 23.86 14.21
N PHE A 49 -13.15 23.14 13.37
CA PHE A 49 -12.94 23.11 11.93
C PHE A 49 -13.31 24.45 11.30
N ARG A 50 -12.32 25.13 10.70
CA ARG A 50 -12.45 26.50 10.16
C ARG A 50 -12.73 26.56 8.65
N SER A 51 -12.89 25.42 7.98
CA SER A 51 -13.09 25.35 6.52
C SER A 51 -11.95 25.96 5.68
N GLU A 52 -10.73 25.97 6.21
CA GLU A 52 -9.52 26.40 5.47
C GLU A 52 -9.01 25.30 4.51
N SER A 53 -9.51 24.07 4.67
CA SER A 53 -9.35 22.95 3.74
C SER A 53 -10.70 22.25 3.54
N SER A 54 -10.76 21.26 2.64
CA SER A 54 -11.92 20.37 2.62
C SER A 54 -12.01 19.55 3.92
N LEU A 55 -13.22 19.08 4.25
CA LEU A 55 -13.42 18.23 5.42
C LEU A 55 -12.70 16.88 5.26
N LYS A 56 -12.69 16.30 4.05
CA LYS A 56 -11.84 15.14 3.70
C LYS A 56 -10.36 15.39 3.97
N THR A 57 -9.81 16.53 3.53
CA THR A 57 -8.39 16.89 3.78
C THR A 57 -8.11 16.94 5.28
N TRP A 58 -9.01 17.52 6.07
CA TRP A 58 -8.87 17.62 7.52
C TRP A 58 -8.95 16.26 8.22
N ILE A 59 -9.87 15.37 7.81
CA ILE A 59 -9.97 13.99 8.32
C ILE A 59 -8.68 13.22 8.02
N PHE A 60 -8.15 13.32 6.80
CA PHE A 60 -6.88 12.68 6.42
C PHE A 60 -5.69 13.26 7.19
N ALA A 61 -5.71 14.55 7.56
CA ALA A 61 -4.69 15.16 8.42
C ALA A 61 -4.69 14.54 9.83
N ILE A 62 -5.88 14.35 10.41
CA ILE A 62 -6.03 13.69 11.73
C ILE A 62 -5.51 12.25 11.67
N ALA A 63 -5.97 11.47 10.70
CA ALA A 63 -5.53 10.08 10.52
C ALA A 63 -4.01 9.97 10.27
N SER A 64 -3.45 10.86 9.43
CA SER A 64 -2.01 10.86 9.14
C SER A 64 -1.18 11.19 10.37
N ASN A 65 -1.67 12.07 11.25
CA ASN A 65 -0.98 12.35 12.51
C ASN A 65 -1.00 11.12 13.45
N LEU A 66 -2.16 10.48 13.61
CA LEU A 66 -2.29 9.25 14.40
C LEU A 66 -1.39 8.13 13.86
N ALA A 67 -1.40 7.91 12.55
CA ALA A 67 -0.57 6.91 11.91
C ALA A 67 0.92 7.24 12.01
N LYS A 68 1.32 8.51 11.86
CA LYS A 68 2.72 8.94 12.06
C LYS A 68 3.20 8.62 13.48
N ASP A 69 2.38 8.87 14.50
CA ASP A 69 2.76 8.59 15.88
C ASP A 69 2.89 7.09 16.16
N ASN A 70 1.98 6.26 15.62
CA ASN A 70 2.09 4.80 15.64
C ASN A 70 3.38 4.32 14.93
N LEU A 71 3.69 4.89 13.77
CA LEU A 71 4.82 4.50 12.93
C LEU A 71 6.19 5.03 13.39
N ARG A 72 6.25 6.14 14.14
CA ARG A 72 7.52 6.71 14.67
C ARG A 72 8.25 5.73 15.58
N VAL A 73 7.52 4.85 16.25
CA VAL A 73 8.08 3.80 17.12
C VAL A 73 8.52 2.58 16.29
N GLN A 74 7.99 2.42 15.08
CA GLN A 74 8.27 1.29 14.21
C GLN A 74 9.50 1.55 13.32
N LYS A 75 10.39 0.56 13.23
CA LYS A 75 11.50 0.57 12.29
C LYS A 75 10.98 0.44 10.84
N ARG A 76 11.65 1.12 9.91
CA ARG A 76 11.36 1.03 8.47
C ARG A 76 11.83 -0.31 7.91
N TRP A 77 11.16 -0.78 6.86
CA TRP A 77 11.53 -2.04 6.20
C TRP A 77 12.75 -1.82 5.29
N VAL A 78 13.33 -2.92 4.79
CA VAL A 78 14.42 -2.88 3.81
C VAL A 78 13.90 -3.07 2.39
N GLU A 79 14.63 -2.57 1.40
CA GLU A 79 14.19 -2.60 -0.02
C GLU A 79 13.94 -4.02 -0.53
N ASN A 80 14.67 -5.02 -0.04
CA ASN A 80 14.52 -6.43 -0.41
C ASN A 80 13.50 -7.20 0.45
N VAL A 81 12.57 -6.49 1.12
CA VAL A 81 11.53 -7.10 1.96
C VAL A 81 10.79 -8.25 1.27
N THR A 82 10.43 -8.10 0.00
CA THR A 82 9.70 -9.14 -0.72
C THR A 82 10.51 -10.43 -0.88
N ASP A 83 11.84 -10.37 -0.96
CA ASP A 83 12.69 -11.57 -1.04
C ASP A 83 12.76 -12.26 0.33
N ILE A 84 12.90 -11.46 1.39
CA ILE A 84 12.95 -11.94 2.78
C ILE A 84 11.64 -12.66 3.13
N THR A 85 10.50 -12.03 2.84
CA THR A 85 9.20 -12.59 3.23
C THR A 85 8.81 -13.79 2.38
N LYS A 86 9.19 -13.81 1.09
CA LYS A 86 9.11 -15.01 0.24
C LYS A 86 9.90 -16.17 0.85
N ALA A 87 11.17 -15.95 1.20
CA ALA A 87 12.01 -16.99 1.78
C ALA A 87 11.41 -17.55 3.08
N ALA A 88 10.87 -16.68 3.94
CA ALA A 88 10.17 -17.07 5.16
C ALA A 88 8.87 -17.85 4.88
N ALA A 89 8.11 -17.48 3.84
CA ALA A 89 6.89 -18.18 3.44
C ALA A 89 7.18 -19.60 2.95
N LEU A 90 8.22 -19.79 2.14
CA LEU A 90 8.58 -21.09 1.54
C LEU A 90 8.96 -22.16 2.57
N VAL A 91 9.44 -21.75 3.75
CA VAL A 91 9.79 -22.67 4.85
C VAL A 91 8.69 -22.76 5.91
N ASN A 92 7.60 -22.00 5.77
CA ASN A 92 6.46 -21.99 6.69
C ASN A 92 5.28 -22.77 6.09
N ARG A 93 5.29 -24.09 6.30
CA ARG A 93 4.25 -24.98 5.78
C ARG A 93 2.83 -24.60 6.24
N PRO A 94 2.56 -24.32 7.54
CA PRO A 94 1.24 -23.86 7.97
C PRO A 94 0.74 -22.61 7.24
N PHE A 95 1.62 -21.62 7.00
CA PHE A 95 1.28 -20.44 6.22
C PHE A 95 0.85 -20.81 4.79
N PHE A 96 1.63 -21.66 4.12
CA PHE A 96 1.35 -22.06 2.74
C PHE A 96 0.03 -22.84 2.63
N GLU A 97 -0.20 -23.80 3.54
CA GLU A 97 -1.47 -24.56 3.58
C GLU A 97 -2.67 -23.64 3.79
N LYS A 98 -2.54 -22.64 4.68
CA LYS A 98 -3.62 -21.68 4.91
C LYS A 98 -3.84 -20.72 3.74
N ALA A 99 -2.79 -20.29 3.05
CA ALA A 99 -2.92 -19.46 1.85
C ALA A 99 -3.68 -20.20 0.74
N LEU A 100 -3.38 -21.49 0.53
CA LEU A 100 -4.10 -22.32 -0.43
C LEU A 100 -5.57 -22.56 -0.03
N ASP A 101 -5.83 -22.79 1.26
CA ASP A 101 -7.19 -22.89 1.80
C ASP A 101 -8.01 -21.62 1.54
N ILE A 102 -7.47 -20.44 1.87
CA ILE A 102 -8.13 -19.15 1.59
C ILE A 102 -8.41 -19.00 0.10
N ARG A 103 -7.41 -19.24 -0.76
CA ARG A 103 -7.57 -19.15 -2.21
C ARG A 103 -8.69 -20.06 -2.74
N THR A 104 -8.89 -21.22 -2.10
CA THR A 104 -9.80 -22.26 -2.61
C THR A 104 -11.22 -22.05 -2.10
N HIS A 105 -11.38 -21.58 -0.86
CA HIS A 105 -12.66 -21.59 -0.16
C HIS A 105 -13.20 -20.19 0.16
N SER A 106 -12.38 -19.14 0.13
CA SER A 106 -12.86 -17.77 0.34
C SER A 106 -13.50 -17.19 -0.94
N PRO A 107 -14.63 -16.48 -0.83
CA PRO A 107 -15.16 -15.68 -1.94
C PRO A 107 -14.19 -14.56 -2.37
N GLN A 108 -13.33 -14.09 -1.46
CA GLN A 108 -12.26 -13.13 -1.67
C GLN A 108 -10.87 -13.80 -1.76
N GLY A 109 -10.82 -15.05 -2.25
CA GLY A 109 -9.59 -15.81 -2.51
C GLY A 109 -9.10 -15.74 -3.96
N GLN A 110 -9.80 -15.04 -4.84
CA GLN A 110 -9.54 -15.01 -6.29
C GLN A 110 -8.36 -14.10 -6.60
N TYR A 111 -7.20 -14.72 -6.77
CA TYR A 111 -5.93 -14.02 -6.96
C TYR A 111 -5.58 -13.82 -8.43
N GLU A 112 -5.11 -12.64 -8.80
CA GLU A 112 -4.45 -12.36 -10.07
C GLU A 112 -3.12 -11.62 -9.83
N ALA A 113 -2.31 -11.46 -10.89
CA ALA A 113 -1.01 -10.81 -10.77
C ALA A 113 -1.09 -9.34 -10.30
N LYS A 114 -2.23 -8.65 -10.55
CA LYS A 114 -2.41 -7.25 -10.14
C LYS A 114 -2.48 -7.11 -8.62
N GLU A 115 -3.08 -8.06 -7.90
CA GLU A 115 -3.12 -8.05 -6.43
C GLU A 115 -1.72 -8.24 -5.85
N HIS A 116 -0.84 -9.01 -6.51
CA HIS A 116 0.58 -9.03 -6.16
C HIS A 116 1.23 -7.66 -6.30
N ILE A 117 0.98 -6.96 -7.40
CA ILE A 117 1.60 -5.64 -7.67
C ILE A 117 1.22 -4.67 -6.54
N VAL A 118 -0.03 -4.69 -6.10
CA VAL A 118 -0.55 -3.87 -5.01
C VAL A 118 0.09 -4.24 -3.66
N LEU A 119 0.19 -5.54 -3.35
CA LEU A 119 0.87 -6.04 -2.15
C LEU A 119 2.36 -5.67 -2.15
N CYS A 120 3.05 -5.92 -3.26
CA CYS A 120 4.46 -5.64 -3.48
C CYS A 120 4.76 -4.16 -3.31
N PHE A 121 3.95 -3.27 -3.89
CA PHE A 121 4.08 -1.83 -3.67
C PHE A 121 3.89 -1.44 -2.21
N THR A 122 2.89 -2.01 -1.56
CA THR A 122 2.62 -1.76 -0.13
C THR A 122 3.79 -2.15 0.75
N CYS A 123 4.44 -3.28 0.46
CA CYS A 123 5.62 -3.73 1.18
C CYS A 123 6.87 -2.89 0.87
N ILE A 124 7.14 -2.60 -0.40
CA ILE A 124 8.36 -1.86 -0.79
C ILE A 124 8.29 -0.41 -0.34
N SER A 125 7.12 0.24 -0.40
CA SER A 125 6.96 1.64 0.03
C SER A 125 7.27 1.85 1.53
N LYS A 126 7.11 0.81 2.36
CA LYS A 126 7.51 0.79 3.78
C LYS A 126 9.03 0.89 3.99
N SER A 127 9.84 0.70 2.94
CA SER A 127 11.29 0.91 2.99
C SER A 127 11.70 2.37 2.78
N LEU A 128 10.80 3.22 2.28
CA LEU A 128 11.07 4.65 2.13
C LEU A 128 11.08 5.35 3.50
N PRO A 129 11.72 6.53 3.61
CA PRO A 129 11.38 7.51 4.64
C PRO A 129 9.87 7.76 4.70
N LEU A 130 9.34 7.97 5.90
CA LEU A 130 7.90 8.02 6.14
C LEU A 130 7.22 9.09 5.28
N GLU A 131 7.77 10.29 5.23
CA GLU A 131 7.22 11.44 4.49
C GLU A 131 7.14 11.16 2.99
N GLN A 132 8.14 10.45 2.42
CA GLN A 132 8.12 10.04 1.01
C GLN A 132 7.00 9.03 0.76
N GLN A 133 6.84 8.03 1.64
CA GLN A 133 5.77 7.04 1.55
C GLN A 133 4.39 7.72 1.58
N LEU A 134 4.16 8.60 2.57
CA LEU A 134 2.87 9.28 2.73
C LEU A 134 2.54 10.16 1.53
N CYS A 135 3.52 10.97 1.07
CA CYS A 135 3.35 11.83 -0.10
C CYS A 135 2.95 11.03 -1.34
N ILE A 136 3.63 9.91 -1.63
CA ILE A 136 3.31 9.07 -2.80
C ILE A 136 1.87 8.55 -2.71
N TYR A 137 1.45 7.99 -1.57
CA TYR A 137 0.09 7.47 -1.44
C TYR A 137 -0.95 8.58 -1.60
N LEU A 138 -0.81 9.68 -0.86
CA LEU A 138 -1.77 10.78 -0.90
C LEU A 138 -1.90 11.36 -2.32
N LYS A 139 -0.78 11.53 -3.02
CA LYS A 139 -0.78 12.10 -4.37
C LYS A 139 -1.22 11.11 -5.44
N GLU A 140 -0.60 9.94 -5.48
CA GLU A 140 -0.66 9.03 -6.62
C GLU A 140 -1.75 7.96 -6.48
N VAL A 141 -2.19 7.66 -5.26
CA VAL A 141 -3.26 6.65 -5.03
C VAL A 141 -4.57 7.33 -4.66
N TYR A 142 -4.54 8.35 -3.79
CA TYR A 142 -5.74 9.02 -3.31
C TYR A 142 -6.02 10.38 -3.99
N SER A 143 -5.21 10.76 -4.98
CA SER A 143 -5.41 11.92 -5.85
C SER A 143 -5.53 13.28 -5.13
N PHE A 144 -4.93 13.44 -3.96
CA PHE A 144 -4.86 14.75 -3.29
C PHE A 144 -3.99 15.73 -4.07
N LYS A 145 -4.35 17.02 -4.00
CA LYS A 145 -3.53 18.10 -4.57
C LYS A 145 -2.37 18.43 -3.64
N VAL A 146 -1.28 18.97 -4.18
CA VAL A 146 -0.09 19.33 -3.39
C VAL A 146 -0.41 20.26 -2.20
N PRO A 147 -1.27 21.29 -2.34
CA PRO A 147 -1.68 22.11 -1.19
C PRO A 147 -2.41 21.31 -0.10
N ASP A 148 -3.30 20.40 -0.49
CA ASP A 148 -4.01 19.53 0.47
C ASP A 148 -3.06 18.59 1.20
N ILE A 149 -2.06 18.03 0.50
CA ILE A 149 -1.04 17.16 1.09
C ILE A 149 -0.19 17.93 2.09
N ALA A 150 0.14 19.20 1.79
CA ALA A 150 0.87 20.06 2.71
C ALA A 150 0.10 20.26 4.02
N VAL A 151 -1.23 20.45 3.94
CA VAL A 151 -2.11 20.48 5.12
C VAL A 151 -2.15 19.13 5.84
N ILE A 152 -2.33 18.03 5.12
CA ILE A 152 -2.44 16.67 5.69
C ILE A 152 -1.19 16.28 6.48
N LEU A 153 -0.02 16.62 5.95
CA LEU A 153 1.26 16.21 6.53
C LEU A 153 1.86 17.24 7.47
N ASP A 154 1.23 18.40 7.63
CA ASP A 154 1.73 19.55 8.40
C ASP A 154 3.12 19.99 7.92
N THR A 155 3.20 20.34 6.63
CA THR A 155 4.43 20.77 5.97
C THR A 155 4.13 21.84 4.90
N ASN A 156 5.10 22.20 4.07
CA ASN A 156 4.91 23.14 2.96
C ASN A 156 4.92 22.43 1.60
N GLU A 157 4.34 23.09 0.58
CA GLU A 157 4.23 22.53 -0.77
C GLU A 157 5.59 22.20 -1.41
N ALA A 158 6.65 22.94 -1.08
CA ALA A 158 7.99 22.67 -1.62
C ALA A 158 8.53 21.34 -1.09
N MET A 159 8.33 21.06 0.20
CA MET A 159 8.69 19.76 0.80
C MET A 159 7.84 18.62 0.24
N VAL A 160 6.54 18.84 0.01
CA VAL A 160 5.69 17.83 -0.65
C VAL A 160 6.24 17.49 -2.05
N LYS A 161 6.54 18.50 -2.87
CA LYS A 161 7.11 18.30 -4.23
C LYS A 161 8.45 17.57 -4.16
N TYR A 162 9.31 17.94 -3.20
CA TYR A 162 10.58 17.28 -2.97
C TYR A 162 10.40 15.79 -2.61
N TYR A 163 9.57 15.49 -1.61
CA TYR A 163 9.33 14.11 -1.16
C TYR A 163 8.67 13.24 -2.23
N LEU A 164 7.77 13.80 -3.03
CA LEU A 164 7.19 13.13 -4.18
C LEU A 164 8.28 12.78 -5.20
N HIS A 165 9.09 13.75 -5.60
CA HIS A 165 10.16 13.54 -6.56
C HIS A 165 11.16 12.48 -6.08
N THR A 166 11.70 12.63 -4.87
CA THR A 166 12.72 11.71 -4.35
C THR A 166 12.15 10.33 -4.06
N GLY A 167 10.93 10.26 -3.51
CA GLY A 167 10.27 8.99 -3.21
C GLY A 167 9.94 8.21 -4.47
N ARG A 168 9.43 8.91 -5.50
CA ARG A 168 9.13 8.30 -6.81
C ARG A 168 10.39 7.80 -7.49
N SER A 169 11.44 8.63 -7.58
CA SER A 169 12.74 8.23 -8.11
C SER A 169 13.28 6.99 -7.39
N LYS A 170 13.21 6.96 -6.05
CA LYS A 170 13.66 5.82 -5.26
C LYS A 170 12.87 4.54 -5.55
N MET A 171 11.53 4.63 -5.63
CA MET A 171 10.70 3.47 -5.97
C MET A 171 10.96 2.97 -7.39
N ILE A 172 11.14 3.89 -8.35
CA ILE A 172 11.52 3.55 -9.72
C ILE A 172 12.83 2.77 -9.74
N ASP A 173 13.86 3.25 -9.04
CA ASP A 173 15.16 2.58 -8.97
C ASP A 173 15.07 1.17 -8.35
N ILE A 174 14.30 1.03 -7.26
CA ILE A 174 14.06 -0.28 -6.63
C ILE A 174 13.39 -1.23 -7.61
N TYR A 175 12.33 -0.78 -8.30
CA TYR A 175 11.62 -1.62 -9.26
C TYR A 175 12.48 -1.96 -10.48
N GLU A 176 13.25 -1.00 -10.99
CA GLU A 176 14.15 -1.21 -12.12
C GLU A 176 15.20 -2.27 -11.78
N GLY A 177 15.80 -2.21 -10.59
CA GLY A 177 16.83 -3.16 -10.17
C GLY A 177 16.30 -4.56 -9.85
N ARG A 178 14.99 -4.73 -9.63
CA ARG A 178 14.44 -5.96 -9.04
C ARG A 178 13.26 -6.58 -9.79
N CYS A 179 12.34 -5.81 -10.36
CA CYS A 179 11.06 -6.33 -10.85
C CYS A 179 11.18 -6.91 -12.26
N ALA A 180 11.03 -8.23 -12.38
CA ALA A 180 11.08 -8.92 -13.66
C ALA A 180 9.95 -8.54 -14.64
N LEU A 181 8.85 -7.97 -14.14
CA LEU A 181 7.75 -7.50 -15.01
C LEU A 181 8.11 -6.29 -15.85
N ILE A 182 9.04 -5.45 -15.38
CA ILE A 182 9.41 -4.21 -16.09
C ILE A 182 10.86 -4.20 -16.57
N ASN A 183 11.73 -5.03 -15.98
CA ASN A 183 13.10 -5.21 -16.42
C ASN A 183 13.42 -6.71 -16.56
N LYS A 184 13.83 -7.14 -17.76
CA LYS A 184 14.21 -8.53 -18.03
C LYS A 184 15.37 -9.06 -17.16
N ASN A 185 16.18 -8.17 -16.59
CA ASN A 185 17.27 -8.51 -15.68
C ASN A 185 16.85 -8.40 -14.19
N GLY A 186 15.58 -8.07 -13.91
CA GLY A 186 15.06 -8.00 -12.56
C GLY A 186 15.04 -9.39 -11.90
N VAL A 187 15.50 -9.47 -10.66
CA VAL A 187 15.68 -10.74 -9.92
C VAL A 187 14.39 -11.29 -9.28
N CYS A 188 13.35 -10.48 -9.16
CA CYS A 188 12.08 -10.84 -8.52
C CYS A 188 11.04 -11.26 -9.55
N HIS A 189 10.60 -12.52 -9.47
CA HIS A 189 9.60 -13.14 -10.35
C HIS A 189 8.27 -13.47 -9.65
N GLN A 190 8.03 -12.90 -8.46
CA GLN A 190 6.91 -13.31 -7.61
C GLN A 190 5.53 -13.17 -8.27
N CYS A 191 5.33 -12.19 -9.16
CA CYS A 191 4.07 -12.07 -9.90
C CYS A 191 3.79 -13.32 -10.74
N SER A 192 4.78 -13.81 -11.47
CA SER A 192 4.65 -15.01 -12.32
C SER A 192 4.58 -16.28 -11.48
N GLU A 193 5.41 -16.39 -10.43
CA GLU A 193 5.45 -17.55 -9.54
C GLU A 193 4.13 -17.74 -8.79
N LEU A 194 3.62 -16.67 -8.17
CA LEU A 194 2.36 -16.73 -7.41
C LEU A 194 1.17 -16.94 -8.34
N ASN A 195 1.18 -16.37 -9.55
CA ASN A 195 0.16 -16.71 -10.54
C ASN A 195 0.20 -18.18 -10.92
N GLY A 196 1.39 -18.77 -11.09
CA GLY A 196 1.52 -20.22 -11.33
C GLY A 196 1.01 -21.08 -10.16
N ILE A 197 1.24 -20.65 -8.91
CA ILE A 197 0.77 -21.35 -7.71
C ILE A 197 -0.75 -21.26 -7.56
N PHE A 198 -1.31 -20.05 -7.64
CA PHE A 198 -2.72 -19.81 -7.37
C PHE A 198 -3.60 -20.04 -8.61
N ASN A 199 -3.07 -19.96 -9.83
CA ASN A 199 -3.79 -20.19 -11.08
C ASN A 199 -3.10 -21.23 -11.99
N PRO A 200 -2.91 -22.48 -11.54
CA PRO A 200 -2.11 -23.49 -12.25
C PRO A 200 -2.71 -23.94 -13.60
N LYS A 201 -3.97 -23.62 -13.89
CA LYS A 201 -4.63 -23.93 -15.16
C LYS A 201 -4.53 -22.80 -16.19
N GLN A 202 -4.13 -21.59 -15.78
CA GLN A 202 -3.95 -20.45 -16.67
C GLN A 202 -2.52 -20.43 -17.24
N ASN A 203 -2.34 -19.86 -18.43
CA ASN A 203 -1.02 -19.51 -18.91
C ASN A 203 -0.58 -18.17 -18.27
N ALA A 204 0.35 -18.24 -17.32
CA ALA A 204 0.80 -17.05 -16.58
C ALA A 204 1.32 -15.92 -17.49
N GLN A 205 1.95 -16.25 -18.62
CA GLN A 205 2.45 -15.24 -19.55
C GLN A 205 1.31 -14.50 -20.26
N GLU A 206 0.25 -15.22 -20.66
CA GLU A 206 -0.93 -14.63 -21.30
C GLU A 206 -1.69 -13.73 -20.34
N GLU A 207 -1.84 -14.14 -19.08
CA GLU A 207 -2.50 -13.34 -18.04
C GLU A 207 -1.72 -12.06 -17.71
N LEU A 208 -0.40 -12.17 -17.57
CA LEU A 208 0.45 -11.00 -17.37
C LEU A 208 0.35 -10.01 -18.54
N MET A 209 0.27 -10.50 -19.77
CA MET A 209 0.10 -9.67 -20.96
C MET A 209 -1.25 -8.96 -21.04
N LYS A 210 -2.20 -9.22 -20.13
CA LYS A 210 -3.42 -8.39 -20.02
C LYS A 210 -3.14 -7.04 -19.34
N LEU A 211 -2.11 -6.96 -18.50
CA LEU A 211 -1.73 -5.76 -17.77
C LEU A 211 -0.97 -4.77 -18.68
N ASP A 212 -1.44 -3.54 -18.78
CA ASP A 212 -0.79 -2.50 -19.59
C ASP A 212 0.64 -2.22 -19.14
N LEU A 213 0.90 -2.33 -17.83
CA LEU A 213 2.25 -2.24 -17.25
C LEU A 213 3.22 -3.23 -17.91
N VAL A 214 2.77 -4.47 -18.15
CA VAL A 214 3.59 -5.53 -18.74
C VAL A 214 3.71 -5.34 -20.25
N LYS A 215 2.62 -4.99 -20.94
CA LYS A 215 2.64 -4.72 -22.40
C LYS A 215 3.64 -3.62 -22.76
N GLN A 216 3.75 -2.60 -21.90
CA GLN A 216 4.56 -1.41 -22.18
C GLN A 216 5.99 -1.49 -21.61
N ALA A 217 6.34 -2.57 -20.89
CA ALA A 217 7.65 -2.75 -20.27
C ALA A 217 8.81 -2.71 -21.29
N THR A 218 8.56 -3.10 -22.54
CA THR A 218 9.57 -3.08 -23.61
C THR A 218 10.01 -1.67 -24.03
N ASN A 219 9.19 -0.65 -23.78
CA ASN A 219 9.44 0.73 -24.20
C ASN A 219 10.38 1.51 -23.25
N LYS A 220 10.83 0.91 -22.14
CA LYS A 220 11.82 1.42 -21.17
C LYS A 220 11.56 2.82 -20.57
N ASP A 221 10.40 3.42 -20.77
CA ASP A 221 10.01 4.63 -20.05
C ASP A 221 9.61 4.28 -18.62
N LYS A 222 10.59 4.39 -17.71
CA LYS A 222 10.44 3.97 -16.31
C LYS A 222 9.41 4.80 -15.55
N GLU A 223 9.30 6.08 -15.92
CA GLU A 223 8.33 6.99 -15.32
C GLU A 223 6.91 6.55 -15.71
N HIS A 224 6.69 6.31 -17.01
CA HIS A 224 5.40 5.82 -17.48
C HIS A 224 5.03 4.44 -16.92
N LEU A 225 6.01 3.53 -16.77
CA LEU A 225 5.78 2.25 -16.10
C LEU A 225 5.41 2.41 -14.63
N PHE A 226 5.98 3.41 -13.95
CA PHE A 226 5.54 3.74 -12.60
C PHE A 226 4.11 4.28 -12.57
N ASP A 227 3.72 5.12 -13.53
CA ASP A 227 2.35 5.63 -13.65
C ASP A 227 1.34 4.51 -13.90
N LEU A 228 1.65 3.56 -14.78
CA LEU A 228 0.82 2.38 -15.02
C LEU A 228 0.67 1.51 -13.77
N ARG A 229 1.72 1.42 -12.95
CA ARG A 229 1.63 0.78 -11.63
C ARG A 229 0.71 1.55 -10.69
N MET A 230 0.74 2.89 -10.71
CA MET A 230 -0.13 3.71 -9.87
C MET A 230 -1.60 3.53 -10.24
N LYS A 231 -1.93 3.39 -11.53
CA LYS A 231 -3.28 3.05 -11.98
C LYS A 231 -3.80 1.74 -11.36
N ILE A 232 -2.96 0.69 -11.34
CA ILE A 232 -3.33 -0.58 -10.69
C ILE A 232 -3.66 -0.37 -9.20
N LEU A 233 -2.90 0.47 -8.50
CA LEU A 233 -3.15 0.79 -7.10
C LEU A 233 -4.41 1.61 -6.88
N GLN A 234 -4.70 2.57 -7.76
CA GLN A 234 -5.91 3.40 -7.73
C GLN A 234 -7.18 2.55 -7.94
N GLU A 235 -7.09 1.54 -8.80
CA GLU A 235 -8.21 0.66 -9.17
C GLU A 235 -8.43 -0.50 -8.18
N THR A 236 -7.53 -0.71 -7.22
CA THR A 236 -7.57 -1.86 -6.31
C THR A 236 -7.65 -1.41 -4.86
N ASP A 237 -8.83 -1.58 -4.25
CA ASP A 237 -8.98 -1.49 -2.80
C ASP A 237 -8.54 -2.82 -2.14
N PRO A 238 -7.55 -2.81 -1.23
CA PRO A 238 -7.07 -4.03 -0.58
C PRO A 238 -8.12 -4.73 0.29
N PHE A 239 -9.20 -4.06 0.69
CA PHE A 239 -10.30 -4.67 1.46
C PHE A 239 -11.43 -5.24 0.60
N GLU A 240 -11.58 -4.74 -0.64
CA GLU A 240 -12.71 -5.09 -1.51
C GLU A 240 -12.29 -5.89 -2.75
N SER A 241 -10.98 -6.10 -2.97
CA SER A 241 -10.52 -6.86 -4.13
C SER A 241 -11.03 -8.31 -4.08
N PRO A 242 -11.19 -8.97 -5.25
CA PRO A 242 -11.52 -10.40 -5.29
C PRO A 242 -10.51 -11.31 -4.57
N ALA A 243 -9.32 -10.80 -4.22
CA ALA A 243 -8.30 -11.51 -3.45
C ALA A 243 -8.07 -10.93 -2.04
N ALA A 244 -8.97 -10.08 -1.52
CA ALA A 244 -8.75 -9.31 -0.29
C ALA A 244 -8.30 -10.19 0.88
N ASP A 245 -9.00 -11.28 1.20
CA ASP A 245 -8.62 -12.20 2.27
C ASP A 245 -7.21 -12.75 2.08
N LEU A 246 -6.88 -13.17 0.86
CA LEU A 246 -5.56 -13.72 0.55
C LEU A 246 -4.47 -12.65 0.65
N GLN A 247 -4.75 -11.43 0.17
CA GLN A 247 -3.83 -10.32 0.17
C GLN A 247 -3.52 -9.84 1.60
N LEU A 248 -4.56 -9.69 2.44
CA LEU A 248 -4.42 -9.29 3.84
C LEU A 248 -3.69 -10.37 4.64
N PHE A 249 -3.95 -11.66 4.36
CA PHE A 249 -3.21 -12.77 4.97
C PHE A 249 -1.71 -12.73 4.65
N HIS A 250 -1.34 -12.45 3.38
CA HIS A 250 0.05 -12.29 2.99
C HIS A 250 0.69 -11.03 3.57
N LEU A 251 -0.05 -9.93 3.64
CA LEU A 251 0.44 -8.67 4.22
C LEU A 251 0.79 -8.85 5.70
N GLU A 252 -0.06 -9.54 6.46
CA GLU A 252 0.18 -9.85 7.86
C GLU A 252 1.41 -10.75 8.06
N HIS A 253 1.56 -11.81 7.25
CA HIS A 253 2.78 -12.63 7.27
C HIS A 253 4.03 -11.79 6.99
N ASN A 254 3.98 -10.93 5.96
CA ASN A 254 5.10 -10.06 5.62
C ASN A 254 5.48 -9.14 6.79
N ARG A 255 4.47 -8.56 7.46
CA ARG A 255 4.67 -7.71 8.64
C ARG A 255 5.34 -8.47 9.78
N GLN A 256 4.81 -9.62 10.18
CA GLN A 256 5.34 -10.44 11.28
C GLN A 256 6.79 -10.87 11.03
N VAL A 257 7.12 -11.27 9.79
CA VAL A 257 8.49 -11.62 9.41
C VAL A 257 9.44 -10.44 9.57
N MET A 258 9.01 -9.24 9.15
CA MET A 258 9.83 -8.04 9.24
C MET A 258 9.98 -7.56 10.68
N GLU A 259 8.94 -7.61 11.50
CA GLU A 259 9.01 -7.25 12.92
C GLU A 259 10.01 -8.14 13.67
N LYS A 260 9.88 -9.46 13.52
CA LYS A 260 10.82 -10.43 14.10
C LYS A 260 12.27 -10.18 13.66
N ARG A 261 12.47 -9.83 12.38
CA ARG A 261 13.80 -9.47 11.85
C ARG A 261 14.36 -8.21 12.51
N MET A 262 13.51 -7.20 12.71
CA MET A 262 13.87 -5.89 13.26
C MET A 262 14.15 -5.94 14.77
N GLU A 263 13.52 -6.86 15.49
CA GLU A 263 13.84 -7.20 16.89
C GLU A 263 15.20 -7.90 16.98
N ALA A 264 15.45 -8.89 16.12
CA ALA A 264 16.71 -9.64 16.09
C ALA A 264 17.93 -8.77 15.77
N THR A 265 17.78 -7.68 15.02
CA THR A 265 18.86 -6.72 14.73
C THR A 265 18.99 -5.60 15.77
N ALA A 266 18.07 -5.52 16.74
CA ALA A 266 18.14 -4.59 17.87
C ALA A 266 18.93 -5.15 19.06
N SER A 267 19.17 -6.46 19.05
CA SER A 267 19.84 -7.24 20.09
C SER A 267 21.35 -7.31 19.82
#